data_AF-A0A929GIQ1-F1
#
_entry.id   AF-A0A929GIQ1-F1
#
_cell.length_a   1.000
_cell.length_b   1.000
_cell.length_c   1.000
_cell.angle_alpha   90.00
_cell.angle_beta   90.00
_cell.angle_gamma   90.00
#
_symmetry.space_group_name_H-M   'P 1'
#
loop_
_entity.id
_entity.type
_entity.pdbx_description
1 polymer ?
#
loop_
_entity_poly.entity_id
_entity_poly.type
_entity_poly.pdbx_seq_one_letter_code
_entity_poly.pdbx_strand_id
1 'polypeptide(L)'
;NIPSGLRQRFHAEYMRSEDFSQVLTDIFSAIRPQLTIMDGIIAMEGEGPAAGSLRRLGVILTSQDTVAVDAVATKIIGLNPMDIHTTRYSDERGLGVGNLQNIEVIGERIDDVMVADFKLPAGVVHTLARRMPRGLPRFILRQLSIKPSVIEHRCSGCSECEKICPVGAISVSGEMAKIDYGICIQCMCCHEVCRFNAIVPKQSIVGSTIQFLANILRKLRATAG
;
A
#
# COMPACT_ATOMS: atom_id res chain seq x y z
N ASN A 1 -10.42 -0.87 -19.44
CA ASN A 1 -8.98 -0.68 -19.12
C ASN A 1 -8.65 0.80 -19.05
N ILE A 2 -8.17 1.29 -17.90
CA ILE A 2 -7.63 2.65 -17.78
C ILE A 2 -6.31 2.70 -18.58
N PRO A 3 -6.14 3.61 -19.55
CA PRO A 3 -4.91 3.76 -20.31
C PRO A 3 -3.70 4.02 -19.40
N SER A 4 -2.54 3.43 -19.72
CA SER A 4 -1.32 3.51 -18.89
C SER A 4 -0.90 4.95 -18.58
N GLY A 5 -0.96 5.85 -19.57
CA GLY A 5 -0.65 7.28 -19.39
C GLY A 5 -1.61 8.01 -18.43
N LEU A 6 -2.87 7.58 -18.35
CA LEU A 6 -3.84 8.19 -17.44
C LEU A 6 -3.59 7.75 -15.99
N ARG A 7 -3.17 6.50 -15.77
CA ARG A 7 -2.81 5.98 -14.43
C ARG A 7 -1.67 6.78 -13.80
N GLN A 8 -0.64 7.08 -14.59
CA GLN A 8 0.53 7.85 -14.14
C GLN A 8 0.14 9.29 -13.77
N ARG A 9 -0.71 9.93 -14.58
CA ARG A 9 -1.17 11.31 -14.34
C ARG A 9 -1.94 11.47 -13.05
N PHE A 10 -2.79 10.50 -12.69
CA PHE A 10 -3.56 10.58 -11.44
C PHE A 10 -2.69 10.65 -10.19
N HIS A 11 -1.47 10.09 -10.21
CA HIS A 11 -0.55 10.26 -9.09
C HIS A 11 -0.05 11.70 -8.93
N ALA A 12 0.10 12.46 -10.01
CA ALA A 12 0.48 13.87 -9.95
C ALA A 12 -0.71 14.77 -9.60
N GLU A 13 -1.91 14.43 -10.07
CA GLU A 13 -3.12 15.22 -9.81
C GLU A 13 -3.65 15.00 -8.38
N TYR A 14 -3.61 13.77 -7.88
CA TYR A 14 -4.14 13.38 -6.58
C TYR A 14 -3.01 12.84 -5.69
N MET A 15 -2.15 13.74 -5.21
CA MET A 15 -0.95 13.37 -4.44
C MET A 15 -1.26 12.79 -3.05
N ARG A 16 -2.43 13.11 -2.48
CA ARG A 16 -2.82 12.61 -1.17
C ARG A 16 -3.51 11.26 -1.30
N SER A 17 -3.16 10.33 -0.43
CA SER A 17 -3.77 9.00 -0.40
C SER A 17 -5.29 9.05 -0.24
N GLU A 18 -5.83 10.02 0.50
CA GLU A 18 -7.28 10.20 0.63
C GLU A 18 -7.94 10.56 -0.71
N ASP A 19 -7.39 11.54 -1.42
CA ASP A 19 -7.94 12.04 -2.68
C ASP A 19 -7.81 10.98 -3.77
N PHE A 20 -6.64 10.35 -3.88
CA PHE A 20 -6.41 9.25 -4.82
C PHE A 20 -7.35 8.07 -4.56
N SER A 21 -7.59 7.73 -3.29
CA SER A 21 -8.51 6.64 -2.94
C SER A 21 -9.95 6.95 -3.32
N GLN A 22 -10.39 8.21 -3.24
CA GLN A 22 -11.71 8.59 -3.71
C GLN A 22 -11.86 8.41 -5.22
N VAL A 23 -10.84 8.78 -6.01
CA VAL A 23 -10.82 8.54 -7.46
C VAL A 23 -10.91 7.05 -7.78
N LEU A 24 -10.19 6.20 -7.04
CA LEU A 24 -10.31 4.74 -7.19
C LEU A 24 -11.73 4.25 -6.86
N THR A 25 -12.34 4.77 -5.81
CA THR A 25 -13.72 4.45 -5.45
C THR A 25 -14.72 4.95 -6.50
N ASP A 26 -14.49 6.10 -7.14
CA ASP A 26 -15.32 6.59 -8.25
C ASP A 26 -15.25 5.66 -9.46
N ILE A 27 -14.04 5.26 -9.85
CA ILE A 27 -13.83 4.27 -10.91
C ILE A 27 -14.55 2.95 -10.57
N PHE A 28 -14.37 2.46 -9.34
CA PHE A 28 -15.01 1.24 -8.86
C PHE A 28 -16.54 1.35 -8.94
N SER A 29 -17.11 2.50 -8.59
CA SER A 29 -18.56 2.74 -8.62
C SER A 29 -19.17 2.65 -10.01
N ALA A 30 -18.39 2.95 -11.06
CA ALA A 30 -18.81 2.86 -12.46
C ALA A 30 -18.70 1.44 -13.03
N ILE A 31 -17.76 0.62 -12.53
CA ILE A 31 -17.51 -0.73 -13.06
C ILE A 31 -18.35 -1.78 -12.33
N ARG A 32 -18.37 -1.75 -10.99
CA ARG A 32 -19.04 -2.73 -10.09
C ARG A 32 -18.95 -4.18 -10.56
N PRO A 33 -17.83 -4.88 -10.28
CA PRO A 33 -17.69 -6.31 -10.58
C PRO A 33 -18.81 -7.15 -9.98
N GLN A 34 -19.30 -8.15 -10.73
CA GLN A 34 -20.37 -9.05 -10.29
C GLN A 34 -19.85 -10.22 -9.43
N LEU A 35 -18.57 -10.58 -9.61
CA LEU A 35 -17.89 -11.63 -8.87
C LEU A 35 -16.40 -11.27 -8.83
N THR A 36 -15.82 -11.31 -7.64
CA THR A 36 -14.39 -11.09 -7.40
C THR A 36 -13.80 -12.33 -6.79
N ILE A 37 -12.69 -12.80 -7.38
CA ILE A 37 -11.89 -13.92 -6.89
C ILE A 37 -10.48 -13.39 -6.65
N MET A 38 -9.96 -13.58 -5.43
CA MET A 38 -8.59 -13.20 -5.05
C MET A 38 -7.80 -14.47 -4.70
N ASP A 39 -6.73 -14.71 -5.47
CA ASP A 39 -5.74 -15.74 -5.16
C ASP A 39 -4.77 -15.20 -4.10
N GLY A 40 -4.90 -15.73 -2.88
CA GLY A 40 -4.01 -15.48 -1.77
C GLY A 40 -3.16 -16.70 -1.39
N ILE A 41 -3.01 -17.70 -2.27
CA ILE A 41 -2.23 -18.91 -1.94
C ILE A 41 -0.80 -18.52 -1.58
N ILE A 42 -0.20 -17.66 -2.40
CA ILE A 42 1.08 -17.02 -2.16
C ILE A 42 0.88 -15.50 -2.25
N ALA A 43 1.10 -14.82 -1.13
CA ALA A 43 1.14 -13.37 -1.04
C ALA A 43 2.58 -12.86 -1.00
N MET A 44 2.72 -11.54 -1.05
CA MET A 44 4.00 -10.85 -0.88
C MET A 44 3.94 -9.96 0.36
N GLU A 45 4.91 -10.15 1.25
CA GLU A 45 5.08 -9.35 2.47
C GLU A 45 6.32 -8.44 2.35
N GLY A 46 6.36 -7.35 3.12
CA GLY A 46 7.43 -6.34 3.09
C GLY A 46 7.23 -5.30 1.98
N GLU A 47 8.33 -4.84 1.39
CA GLU A 47 8.34 -3.74 0.39
C GLU A 47 7.96 -4.23 -1.02
N GLY A 48 6.77 -4.83 -1.15
CA GLY A 48 6.15 -5.09 -2.45
C GLY A 48 5.77 -3.80 -3.20
N PRO A 49 5.43 -3.88 -4.50
CA PRO A 49 5.27 -5.12 -5.25
C PRO A 49 6.55 -5.69 -5.88
N ALA A 50 7.67 -4.96 -5.84
CA ALA A 50 8.92 -5.37 -6.51
C ALA A 50 9.97 -5.98 -5.57
N ALA A 51 10.00 -5.56 -4.30
CA ALA A 51 11.08 -5.89 -3.37
C ALA A 51 10.60 -6.61 -2.09
N GLY A 52 9.42 -7.25 -2.14
CA GLY A 52 8.89 -8.06 -1.05
C GLY A 52 9.42 -9.49 -1.04
N SER A 53 9.06 -10.25 0.00
CA SER A 53 9.31 -11.70 0.09
C SER A 53 8.00 -12.48 -0.02
N LEU A 54 8.06 -13.67 -0.63
CA LEU A 54 6.89 -14.54 -0.76
C LEU A 54 6.46 -15.07 0.62
N ARG A 55 5.15 -15.07 0.87
CA ARG A 55 4.51 -15.60 2.07
C ARG A 55 3.34 -16.49 1.65
N ARG A 56 3.38 -17.76 2.05
CA ARG A 56 2.24 -18.66 1.84
C ARG A 56 1.12 -18.32 2.84
N LEU A 57 -0.07 -18.01 2.33
CA LEU A 57 -1.29 -17.88 3.16
C LEU A 57 -2.24 -19.05 2.91
N GLY A 58 -2.29 -19.58 1.68
CA GLY A 58 -3.07 -20.77 1.35
C GLY A 58 -4.58 -20.54 1.24
N VAL A 59 -5.01 -19.31 0.95
CA VAL A 59 -6.43 -18.93 0.88
C VAL A 59 -6.83 -18.50 -0.53
N ILE A 60 -8.07 -18.77 -0.90
CA ILE A 60 -8.75 -18.15 -2.03
C ILE A 60 -9.98 -17.44 -1.46
N LEU A 61 -10.13 -16.16 -1.77
CA LEU A 61 -11.30 -15.39 -1.36
C LEU A 61 -12.21 -15.18 -2.56
N THR A 62 -13.50 -15.35 -2.38
CA THR A 62 -14.48 -15.13 -3.44
C THR A 62 -15.75 -14.50 -2.89
N SER A 63 -16.29 -13.50 -3.57
CA SER A 63 -17.59 -12.91 -3.24
C SER A 63 -18.14 -12.11 -4.41
N GLN A 64 -19.45 -11.88 -4.40
CA GLN A 64 -20.09 -10.89 -5.27
C GLN A 64 -19.88 -9.45 -4.76
N ASP A 65 -19.45 -9.30 -3.50
CA ASP A 65 -19.05 -8.03 -2.91
C ASP A 65 -17.52 -7.90 -2.90
N THR A 66 -16.98 -7.04 -3.76
CA THR A 66 -15.54 -6.79 -3.87
C THR A 66 -14.97 -6.11 -2.63
N VAL A 67 -15.73 -5.22 -1.98
CA VAL A 67 -15.29 -4.51 -0.78
C VAL A 67 -15.15 -5.49 0.38
N ALA A 68 -16.04 -6.48 0.46
CA ALA A 68 -15.96 -7.56 1.44
C ALA A 68 -14.72 -8.44 1.24
N VAL A 69 -14.34 -8.76 -0.01
CA VAL A 69 -13.09 -9.49 -0.31
C VAL A 69 -11.89 -8.72 0.20
N ASP A 70 -11.79 -7.43 -0.09
CA ASP A 70 -10.69 -6.57 0.36
C ASP A 70 -10.65 -6.46 1.90
N ALA A 71 -11.82 -6.36 2.54
CA ALA A 71 -11.92 -6.31 4.00
C ALA A 71 -11.42 -7.59 4.65
N VAL A 72 -11.87 -8.76 4.16
CA VAL A 72 -11.40 -10.05 4.68
C VAL A 72 -9.90 -10.23 4.41
N ALA A 73 -9.41 -9.94 3.21
CA ALA A 73 -7.99 -10.02 2.87
C ALA A 73 -7.11 -9.16 3.77
N THR A 74 -7.54 -7.92 4.03
CA THR A 74 -6.86 -6.98 4.91
C THR A 74 -6.81 -7.50 6.35
N LYS A 75 -7.91 -8.08 6.84
CA LYS A 75 -7.97 -8.70 8.17
C LYS A 75 -7.05 -9.91 8.29
N ILE A 76 -6.95 -10.76 7.26
CA ILE A 76 -6.06 -11.94 7.23
C ILE A 76 -4.59 -11.53 7.46
N ILE A 77 -4.14 -10.41 6.90
CA ILE A 77 -2.77 -9.90 7.12
C ILE A 77 -2.62 -9.05 8.40
N GLY A 78 -3.67 -9.02 9.23
CA GLY A 78 -3.69 -8.39 10.55
C GLY A 78 -3.85 -6.86 10.51
N LEU A 79 -4.47 -6.32 9.47
CA LEU A 79 -4.88 -4.91 9.38
C LEU A 79 -6.37 -4.75 9.68
N ASN A 80 -6.77 -3.54 10.09
CA ASN A 80 -8.19 -3.20 10.20
C ASN A 80 -8.69 -2.67 8.85
N PRO A 81 -9.69 -3.29 8.22
CA PRO A 81 -10.27 -2.86 6.95
C PRO A 81 -10.67 -1.38 6.91
N MET A 82 -11.19 -0.85 8.02
CA MET A 82 -11.68 0.54 8.09
C MET A 82 -10.56 1.59 8.21
N ASP A 83 -9.31 1.16 8.45
CA ASP A 83 -8.15 2.03 8.33
C ASP A 83 -7.76 2.22 6.84
N ILE A 84 -8.16 1.32 5.94
CA ILE A 84 -7.88 1.40 4.49
C ILE A 84 -8.87 2.36 3.82
N HIS A 85 -8.35 3.39 3.15
CA HIS A 85 -9.19 4.44 2.58
C HIS A 85 -10.18 3.92 1.53
N THR A 86 -9.74 3.07 0.59
CA THR A 86 -10.59 2.52 -0.47
C THR A 86 -11.73 1.67 0.09
N THR A 87 -11.44 0.77 1.04
CA THR A 87 -12.44 -0.07 1.70
C THR A 87 -13.47 0.80 2.44
N ARG A 88 -12.99 1.73 3.28
CA ARG A 88 -13.89 2.60 4.05
C ARG A 88 -14.71 3.54 3.17
N TYR A 89 -14.13 4.19 2.16
CA TYR A 89 -14.89 5.08 1.28
C TYR A 89 -15.93 4.32 0.47
N SER A 90 -15.64 3.08 0.07
CA SER A 90 -16.59 2.23 -0.63
C SER A 90 -17.74 1.80 0.28
N ASP A 91 -17.45 1.45 1.54
CA ASP A 91 -18.44 1.15 2.59
C ASP A 91 -19.34 2.36 2.90
N GLU A 92 -18.73 3.53 3.17
CA GLU A 92 -19.43 4.80 3.45
C GLU A 92 -20.36 5.23 2.29
N ARG A 93 -20.06 4.82 1.05
CA ARG A 93 -20.85 5.11 -0.16
C ARG A 93 -21.84 4.01 -0.53
N GLY A 94 -21.94 2.93 0.25
CA GLY A 94 -22.82 1.79 -0.05
C GLY A 94 -22.44 1.06 -1.33
N LEU A 95 -21.15 1.03 -1.68
CA LEU A 95 -20.65 0.28 -2.86
C LEU A 95 -20.33 -1.19 -2.53
N GLY A 96 -20.30 -1.54 -1.25
CA GLY A 96 -20.06 -2.87 -0.70
C GLY A 96 -19.85 -2.75 0.83
N VAL A 97 -19.55 -3.86 1.50
CA VAL A 97 -19.42 -3.91 2.96
C VAL A 97 -17.95 -4.03 3.36
N GLY A 98 -17.45 -3.04 4.09
CA GLY A 98 -16.08 -3.02 4.64
C GLY A 98 -16.00 -3.42 6.11
N ASN A 99 -17.09 -3.22 6.87
CA ASN A 99 -17.14 -3.63 8.27
C ASN A 99 -17.34 -5.15 8.41
N LEU A 100 -16.33 -5.84 8.95
CA LEU A 100 -16.32 -7.29 9.15
C LEU A 100 -17.52 -7.84 9.93
N GLN A 101 -18.11 -7.06 10.85
CA GLN A 101 -19.28 -7.50 11.61
C GLN A 101 -20.53 -7.71 10.74
N ASN A 102 -20.54 -7.09 9.56
CA ASN A 102 -21.63 -7.15 8.60
C ASN A 102 -21.32 -8.10 7.43
N ILE A 103 -20.23 -8.87 7.51
CA ILE A 103 -19.80 -9.81 6.46
C ILE A 103 -20.01 -11.23 6.99
N GLU A 104 -20.84 -12.00 6.29
CA GLU A 104 -20.95 -13.44 6.50
C GLU A 104 -19.79 -14.15 5.79
N VAL A 105 -19.00 -14.91 6.54
CA VAL A 105 -17.89 -15.70 6.01
C VAL A 105 -18.31 -17.16 5.96
N ILE A 106 -18.30 -17.73 4.75
CA ILE A 106 -18.57 -19.14 4.51
C ILE A 106 -17.23 -19.85 4.23
N GLY A 107 -16.97 -20.95 4.93
CA GLY A 107 -15.71 -21.69 4.83
C GLY A 107 -14.85 -21.53 6.09
N GLU A 108 -13.55 -21.39 5.92
CA GLU A 108 -12.60 -21.19 7.02
C GLU A 108 -12.86 -19.87 7.76
N ARG A 109 -12.75 -19.89 9.09
CA ARG A 109 -12.88 -18.66 9.87
C ARG A 109 -11.66 -17.78 9.62
N ILE A 110 -11.86 -16.47 9.56
CA ILE A 110 -10.79 -15.51 9.32
C ILE A 110 -9.65 -15.68 10.35
N ASP A 111 -9.99 -15.91 11.62
CA ASP A 111 -9.00 -16.06 12.69
C ASP A 111 -8.13 -17.32 12.53
N ASP A 112 -8.63 -18.38 11.88
CA ASP A 112 -7.89 -19.63 11.64
C ASP A 112 -6.84 -19.47 10.54
N VAL A 113 -7.07 -18.54 9.61
CA VAL A 113 -6.18 -18.27 8.47
C VAL A 113 -5.37 -16.97 8.63
N MET A 114 -5.61 -16.22 9.70
CA MET A 114 -4.94 -14.95 9.97
C MET A 114 -3.45 -15.16 10.22
N VAL A 115 -2.63 -14.32 9.60
CA VAL A 115 -1.17 -14.35 9.71
C VAL A 115 -0.69 -13.18 10.56
N ALA A 116 -0.64 -13.41 11.87
CA ALA A 116 -0.27 -12.40 12.87
C ALA A 116 1.13 -11.77 12.64
N ASP A 117 2.06 -12.54 12.06
CA ASP A 117 3.44 -12.12 11.85
C ASP A 117 3.73 -11.53 10.45
N PHE A 118 2.71 -11.36 9.61
CA PHE A 118 2.85 -10.83 8.25
C PHE A 118 3.65 -9.52 8.22
N LYS A 119 4.69 -9.42 7.40
CA LYS A 119 5.50 -8.20 7.31
C LYS A 119 4.78 -7.16 6.46
N LEU A 120 4.38 -6.06 7.08
CA LEU A 120 3.72 -4.96 6.39
C LEU A 120 4.75 -4.00 5.81
N PRO A 121 4.46 -3.34 4.66
CA PRO A 121 5.36 -2.35 4.10
C PRO A 121 5.51 -1.16 5.05
N ALA A 122 6.64 -0.50 4.98
CA ALA A 122 7.00 0.61 5.84
C ALA A 122 5.98 1.77 5.77
N GLY A 123 5.21 1.87 4.68
CA GLY A 123 4.14 2.86 4.46
C GLY A 123 2.90 2.70 5.32
N VAL A 124 2.69 1.53 5.96
CA VAL A 124 1.48 1.26 6.73
C VAL A 124 1.35 2.15 7.96
N VAL A 125 2.45 2.63 8.54
CA VAL A 125 2.38 3.64 9.61
C VAL A 125 1.65 4.90 9.15
N HIS A 126 1.70 5.28 7.86
CA HIS A 126 0.92 6.42 7.35
C HIS A 126 -0.59 6.12 7.34
N THR A 127 -0.99 4.88 7.05
CA THR A 127 -2.39 4.45 7.15
C THR A 127 -2.87 4.45 8.62
N LEU A 128 -2.00 4.02 9.54
CA LEU A 128 -2.28 4.02 10.98
C LEU A 128 -2.13 5.42 11.63
N ALA A 129 -1.44 6.35 10.98
CA ALA A 129 -1.21 7.72 11.44
C ALA A 129 -2.52 8.47 11.67
N ARG A 130 -3.62 8.03 11.04
CA ARG A 130 -4.97 8.56 11.28
C ARG A 130 -5.48 8.33 12.70
N ARG A 131 -4.92 7.36 13.44
CA ARG A 131 -5.18 7.16 14.87
C ARG A 131 -4.31 8.04 15.78
N MET A 132 -3.36 8.80 15.23
CA MET A 132 -2.55 9.71 16.02
C MET A 132 -3.36 10.96 16.43
N PRO A 133 -3.05 11.56 17.59
CA PRO A 133 -3.77 12.72 18.09
C PRO A 133 -3.76 13.88 17.08
N ARG A 134 -4.92 14.52 16.89
CA ARG A 134 -5.03 15.76 16.12
C ARG A 134 -4.17 16.83 16.80
N GLY A 135 -3.11 17.28 16.12
CA GLY A 135 -2.16 18.26 16.66
C GLY A 135 -0.69 17.83 16.67
N LEU A 136 -0.37 16.63 16.15
CA LEU A 136 1.03 16.21 16.04
C LEU A 136 1.84 17.21 15.17
N PRO A 137 2.96 17.76 15.67
CA PRO A 137 3.75 18.73 14.92
C PRO A 137 4.13 18.21 13.53
N ARG A 138 4.00 19.07 12.50
CA ARG A 138 4.37 18.75 11.10
C ARG A 138 5.79 18.18 10.98
N PHE A 139 6.72 18.58 11.85
CA PHE A 139 8.07 18.03 11.90
C PHE A 139 8.09 16.53 12.21
N ILE A 140 7.25 16.06 13.13
CA ILE A 140 7.15 14.64 13.50
C ILE A 140 6.49 13.84 12.36
N LEU A 141 5.44 14.38 11.75
CA LEU A 141 4.81 13.75 10.59
C LEU A 141 5.78 13.59 9.40
N ARG A 142 6.69 14.57 9.19
CA ARG A 142 7.76 14.46 8.18
C ARG A 142 8.72 13.30 8.45
N GLN A 143 8.93 12.88 9.69
CA GLN A 143 9.76 11.73 10.03
C GLN A 143 9.13 10.39 9.58
N LEU A 144 7.82 10.37 9.35
CA LEU A 144 7.10 9.19 8.86
C LEU A 144 7.04 9.13 7.32
N SER A 145 7.51 10.18 6.64
CA SER A 145 7.55 10.19 5.18
C SER A 145 8.53 9.14 4.65
N ILE A 146 8.12 8.48 3.57
CA ILE A 146 8.91 7.48 2.88
C ILE A 146 9.24 8.05 1.53
N LYS A 147 10.53 8.07 1.19
CA LYS A 147 11.00 8.57 -0.10
C LYS A 147 11.74 7.47 -0.86
N PRO A 148 11.65 7.46 -2.20
CA PRO A 148 12.47 6.56 -3.00
C PRO A 148 13.95 6.95 -2.86
N SER A 149 14.83 5.97 -2.76
CA SER A 149 16.29 6.16 -2.69
C SER A 149 16.97 5.21 -3.67
N VAL A 150 17.96 5.71 -4.40
CA VAL A 150 18.74 4.91 -5.35
C VAL A 150 19.90 4.22 -4.63
N ILE A 151 20.09 2.93 -4.88
CA ILE A 151 21.24 2.13 -4.48
C ILE A 151 22.19 2.08 -5.67
N GLU A 152 23.29 2.82 -5.58
CA GLU A 152 24.18 3.11 -6.72
C GLU A 152 24.67 1.84 -7.41
N HIS A 153 25.22 0.88 -6.66
CA HIS A 153 25.78 -0.37 -7.21
C HIS A 153 24.75 -1.34 -7.82
N ARG A 154 23.45 -1.08 -7.67
CA ARG A 154 22.38 -1.87 -8.31
C ARG A 154 21.79 -1.17 -9.53
N CYS A 155 22.02 0.14 -9.68
CA CYS A 155 21.47 0.90 -10.78
C CYS A 155 22.23 0.58 -12.07
N SER A 156 21.50 0.36 -13.16
CA SER A 156 22.05 0.05 -14.48
C SER A 156 21.90 1.20 -15.49
N GLY A 157 21.37 2.36 -15.08
CA GLY A 157 21.10 3.48 -15.99
C GLY A 157 19.98 3.25 -17.01
N CYS A 158 19.13 2.22 -16.86
CA CYS A 158 18.15 1.86 -17.89
C CYS A 158 17.04 2.89 -18.19
N SER A 159 16.90 3.94 -17.37
CA SER A 159 15.98 5.07 -17.58
C SER A 159 14.47 4.79 -17.49
N GLU A 160 14.05 3.59 -17.07
CA GLU A 160 12.61 3.30 -16.86
C GLU A 160 11.97 4.13 -15.74
N CYS A 161 12.73 4.43 -14.68
CA CYS A 161 12.27 5.28 -13.59
C CYS A 161 12.07 6.76 -13.99
N GLU A 162 12.85 7.25 -14.95
CA GLU A 162 12.69 8.59 -15.54
C GLU A 162 11.41 8.65 -16.38
N LYS A 163 11.19 7.66 -17.25
CA LYS A 163 10.00 7.58 -18.11
C LYS A 163 8.69 7.48 -17.33
N ILE A 164 8.67 6.75 -16.21
CA ILE A 164 7.45 6.55 -15.41
C ILE A 164 7.13 7.74 -14.50
N CYS A 165 8.10 8.63 -14.25
CA CYS A 165 7.93 9.69 -13.26
C CYS A 165 6.89 10.72 -13.73
N PRO A 166 5.73 10.85 -13.06
CA PRO A 166 4.64 11.69 -13.56
C PRO A 166 4.91 13.19 -13.43
N VAL A 167 5.92 13.55 -12.63
CA VAL A 167 6.32 14.94 -12.33
C VAL A 167 7.72 15.29 -12.83
N GLY A 168 8.38 14.37 -13.57
CA GLY A 168 9.72 14.61 -14.10
C GLY A 168 10.82 14.81 -13.04
N ALA A 169 10.63 14.26 -11.84
CA ALA A 169 11.58 14.40 -10.72
C ALA A 169 12.84 13.52 -10.85
N ILE A 170 12.98 12.71 -11.89
CA ILE A 170 14.07 11.76 -12.05
C ILE A 170 14.79 12.05 -13.35
N SER A 171 16.12 12.12 -13.28
CA SER A 171 17.01 12.20 -14.44
C SER A 171 17.98 11.03 -14.41
N VAL A 172 18.31 10.47 -15.57
CA VAL A 172 19.36 9.45 -15.68
C VAL A 172 20.53 10.03 -16.48
N SER A 173 21.71 10.08 -15.85
CA SER A 173 22.94 10.56 -16.47
C SER A 173 24.01 9.47 -16.38
N GLY A 174 24.40 8.89 -17.50
CA GLY A 174 25.33 7.75 -17.54
C GLY A 174 24.70 6.49 -16.94
N GLU A 175 25.33 5.89 -15.93
CA GLU A 175 24.91 4.61 -15.33
C GLU A 175 23.95 4.75 -14.12
N MET A 176 23.58 5.98 -13.72
CA MET A 176 22.85 6.20 -12.47
C MET A 176 21.67 7.15 -12.58
N ALA A 177 20.55 6.77 -11.94
CA ALA A 177 19.39 7.62 -11.74
C ALA A 177 19.60 8.59 -10.57
N LYS A 178 19.17 9.84 -10.73
CA LYS A 178 19.15 10.88 -9.70
C LYS A 178 17.72 11.39 -9.51
N ILE A 179 17.32 11.54 -8.25
CA ILE A 179 15.97 11.99 -7.86
C ILE A 179 16.06 13.41 -7.29
N ASP A 180 15.35 14.34 -7.89
CA ASP A 180 15.10 15.67 -7.33
C ASP A 180 13.98 15.61 -6.29
N TYR A 181 14.35 15.68 -5.01
CA TYR A 181 13.38 15.63 -3.91
C TYR A 181 12.58 16.93 -3.72
N GLY A 182 12.95 18.03 -4.39
CA GLY A 182 12.14 19.25 -4.43
C GLY A 182 10.92 19.11 -5.34
N ILE A 183 10.99 18.22 -6.34
CA ILE A 183 9.92 17.93 -7.30
C ILE A 183 9.21 16.61 -6.97
N CYS A 184 9.92 15.64 -6.40
CA CYS A 184 9.39 14.30 -6.12
C CYS A 184 8.19 14.32 -5.16
N ILE A 185 7.05 13.82 -5.66
CA ILE A 185 5.80 13.68 -4.91
C ILE A 185 5.70 12.38 -4.11
N GLN A 186 6.76 11.57 -4.08
CA GLN A 186 6.85 10.33 -3.29
C GLN A 186 5.82 9.24 -3.68
N CYS A 187 5.36 9.23 -4.93
CA CYS A 187 4.35 8.27 -5.43
C CYS A 187 4.85 6.82 -5.60
N MET A 188 6.17 6.58 -5.47
CA MET A 188 6.81 5.26 -5.61
C MET A 188 6.69 4.56 -6.97
N CYS A 189 6.17 5.20 -8.02
CA CYS A 189 6.14 4.61 -9.37
C CYS A 189 7.54 4.17 -9.86
N CYS A 190 8.59 4.90 -9.48
CA CYS A 190 9.97 4.56 -9.82
C CYS A 190 10.48 3.30 -9.10
N HIS A 191 10.01 3.03 -7.89
CA HIS A 191 10.32 1.81 -7.14
C HIS A 191 9.67 0.61 -7.82
N GLU A 192 8.38 0.72 -8.17
CA GLU A 192 7.60 -0.35 -8.79
C GLU A 192 8.18 -0.82 -10.13
N VAL A 193 8.65 0.09 -10.98
CA VAL A 193 9.21 -0.28 -12.30
C VAL A 193 10.68 -0.75 -12.25
N CYS A 194 11.34 -0.64 -11.10
CA CYS A 194 12.77 -0.93 -11.01
C CYS A 194 13.06 -2.43 -10.96
N ARG A 195 13.23 -3.08 -12.11
CA ARG A 195 13.59 -4.51 -12.22
C ARG A 195 14.95 -4.91 -11.61
N PHE A 196 15.75 -3.93 -11.19
CA PHE A 196 17.06 -4.15 -10.58
C PHE A 196 17.05 -4.00 -9.06
N ASN A 197 15.88 -3.71 -8.46
CA ASN A 197 15.76 -3.41 -7.03
C ASN A 197 16.77 -2.34 -6.57
N ALA A 198 17.03 -1.38 -7.46
CA ALA A 198 17.96 -0.27 -7.24
C ALA A 198 17.26 0.95 -6.64
N ILE A 199 15.94 1.06 -6.74
CA ILE A 199 15.16 2.11 -6.07
C ILE A 199 14.41 1.47 -4.93
N VAL A 200 14.69 1.91 -3.70
CA VAL A 200 14.09 1.34 -2.48
C VAL A 200 13.38 2.40 -1.64
N PRO A 201 12.32 2.04 -0.93
CA PRO A 201 11.71 2.92 0.07
C PRO A 201 12.70 3.21 1.21
N LYS A 202 12.92 4.49 1.53
CA LYS A 202 13.80 4.93 2.61
C LYS A 202 13.02 5.79 3.61
N GLN A 203 13.09 5.39 4.88
CA GLN A 203 12.54 6.13 6.01
C GLN A 203 13.63 6.84 6.80
N SER A 204 13.24 7.80 7.65
CA SER A 204 14.14 8.28 8.69
C SER A 204 14.31 7.22 9.79
N ILE A 205 15.38 7.34 10.57
CA ILE A 205 15.63 6.45 11.71
C ILE A 205 14.43 6.47 12.68
N VAL A 206 13.87 7.66 12.92
CA VAL A 206 12.69 7.83 13.78
C VAL A 206 11.48 7.10 13.19
N GLY A 207 11.20 7.26 11.89
CA GLY A 207 10.12 6.55 11.22
C GLY A 207 10.29 5.03 11.27
N SER A 208 11.50 4.54 11.03
CA SER A 208 11.82 3.12 11.11
C SER A 208 11.60 2.54 12.51
N THR A 209 12.00 3.26 13.56
CA THR A 209 11.79 2.83 14.94
C THR A 209 10.31 2.80 15.30
N ILE A 210 9.55 3.83 14.89
CA ILE A 210 8.09 3.88 15.10
C ILE A 210 7.42 2.69 14.42
N GLN A 211 7.78 2.40 13.17
CA GLN A 211 7.26 1.25 12.43
C GLN A 211 7.58 -0.09 13.12
N PHE A 212 8.80 -0.25 13.63
CA PHE A 212 9.21 -1.44 14.36
C PHE A 212 8.37 -1.63 15.64
N LEU A 213 8.20 -0.58 16.44
CA LEU A 213 7.39 -0.62 17.66
C LEU A 213 5.91 -0.89 17.37
N ALA A 214 5.35 -0.25 16.34
CA ALA A 214 3.97 -0.49 15.91
C ALA A 214 3.75 -1.96 15.50
N ASN A 215 4.72 -2.56 14.80
CA ASN A 215 4.68 -3.97 14.41
C ASN A 215 4.75 -4.90 15.63
N ILE A 216 5.57 -4.60 16.64
CA ILE A 216 5.62 -5.37 17.89
C ILE A 216 4.27 -5.30 18.61
N LEU A 217 3.72 -4.10 18.81
CA LEU A 217 2.44 -3.91 19.50
C LEU A 217 1.30 -4.65 18.79
N ARG A 218 1.31 -4.66 17.45
CA ARG A 218 0.34 -5.41 16.65
C ARG A 218 0.47 -6.92 16.85
N LYS A 219 1.69 -7.47 16.81
CA LYS A 219 1.94 -8.89 17.07
C LYS A 219 1.45 -9.31 18.46
N LEU A 220 1.76 -8.51 19.48
CA LEU A 220 1.31 -8.78 20.85
C LEU A 220 -0.21 -8.80 20.98
N ARG A 221 -0.92 -7.88 20.31
CA ARG A 221 -2.39 -7.86 20.30
C ARG A 221 -3.00 -9.06 19.56
N ALA A 222 -2.35 -9.52 18.50
CA ALA A 222 -2.82 -10.68 17.73
C ALA A 222 -2.61 -12.01 18.48
N THR A 223 -1.68 -12.08 19.44
CA THR A 223 -1.46 -13.27 20.28
C THR A 223 -2.24 -13.26 21.59
N ALA A 224 -2.88 -12.15 21.94
CA ALA A 224 -3.56 -11.94 23.22
C ALA A 224 -5.09 -12.09 23.14
N GLY A 225 -5.64 -12.43 21.98
CA GLY A 225 -7.05 -12.74 21.75
C GLY A 225 -7.18 -14.05 21.00
#